data_AF-A0A936SMC4-F1
#
_entry.id   AF-A0A936SMC4-F1
#
_cell.length_a   1.000
_cell.length_b   1.000
_cell.length_c   1.000
_cell.angle_alpha   90.00
_cell.angle_beta   90.00
_cell.angle_gamma   90.00
#
_symmetry.space_group_name_H-M   'P 1'
#
loop_
_entity.id
_entity.type
_entity.pdbx_description
1 polymer ?
#
loop_
_entity_poly.entity_id
_entity_poly.type
_entity_poly.pdbx_seq_one_letter_code
_entity_poly.pdbx_strand_id
1 'polypeptide(L)'
;MEADIRIRARYPLIAINTFEEDRVREALFDLVFQERHKEKPLYFWSRPSGLQKVVDPKEGLLNSPQTIGDTEDPESLLGFISEQKTGIFPAV
;
A
#
# COMPACT_ATOMS: atom_id res chain seq x y z
N MET A 1 -17.65 -3.54 -8.35
CA MET A 1 -17.39 -4.80 -9.08
C MET A 1 -16.94 -5.87 -8.08
N GLU A 2 -16.95 -7.17 -8.42
CA GLU A 2 -16.65 -8.26 -7.48
C GLU A 2 -15.27 -8.13 -6.80
N ALA A 3 -14.27 -7.62 -7.52
CA ALA A 3 -12.93 -7.39 -6.99
C ALA A 3 -12.92 -6.34 -5.85
N ASP A 4 -13.70 -5.28 -5.98
CA ASP A 4 -13.86 -4.22 -4.96
C ASP A 4 -14.49 -4.77 -3.66
N ILE A 5 -15.38 -5.77 -3.77
CA ILE A 5 -15.91 -6.52 -2.61
C ILE A 5 -14.79 -7.35 -1.95
N ARG A 6 -13.97 -8.04 -2.76
CA ARG A 6 -12.87 -8.88 -2.27
C ARG A 6 -11.77 -8.07 -1.59
N ILE A 7 -11.46 -6.86 -2.07
CA ILE A 7 -10.55 -5.93 -1.37
C ILE A 7 -11.14 -5.57 -0.03
N ARG A 8 -12.38 -5.06 0.01
CA ARG A 8 -13.02 -4.60 1.25
C ARG A 8 -13.19 -5.72 2.29
N ALA A 9 -13.30 -6.96 1.83
CA ALA A 9 -13.34 -8.13 2.70
C ALA A 9 -11.97 -8.45 3.35
N ARG A 10 -10.85 -8.00 2.76
CA ARG A 10 -9.48 -8.28 3.23
C ARG A 10 -8.74 -7.06 3.79
N TYR A 11 -9.08 -5.86 3.34
CA TYR A 11 -8.37 -4.63 3.65
C TYR A 11 -9.36 -3.52 4.02
N PRO A 12 -9.12 -2.78 5.12
CA PRO A 12 -9.93 -1.61 5.44
C PRO A 12 -9.74 -0.54 4.36
N LEU A 13 -10.86 -0.07 3.80
CA LEU A 13 -10.86 1.05 2.87
C LEU A 13 -10.95 2.36 3.67
N ILE A 14 -9.97 3.24 3.47
CA ILE A 14 -9.97 4.59 4.05
C ILE A 14 -10.17 5.58 2.91
N ALA A 15 -11.29 6.31 2.95
CA ALA A 15 -11.52 7.42 2.03
C ALA A 15 -10.94 8.70 2.65
N ILE A 16 -10.13 9.42 1.87
CA ILE A 16 -9.43 10.63 2.30
C ILE A 16 -9.83 11.76 1.34
N ASN A 17 -10.10 12.94 1.88
CA ASN A 17 -10.29 14.13 1.05
C ASN A 17 -8.95 14.52 0.43
N THR A 18 -8.92 14.83 -0.87
CA THR A 18 -7.68 15.09 -1.62
C THR A 18 -6.77 16.14 -0.97
N PHE A 19 -7.34 17.16 -0.30
CA PHE A 19 -6.54 18.21 0.37
C PHE A 19 -5.81 17.74 1.64
N GLU A 20 -6.19 16.59 2.22
CA GLU A 20 -5.52 15.99 3.38
C GLU A 20 -4.58 14.84 2.97
N GLU A 21 -4.41 14.55 1.68
CA GLU A 21 -3.65 13.39 1.21
C GLU A 21 -2.22 13.38 1.77
N ASP A 22 -1.51 14.50 1.70
CA ASP A 22 -0.13 14.61 2.19
C ASP A 22 -0.05 14.46 3.72
N ARG A 23 -1.03 15.01 4.46
CA ARG A 23 -1.09 14.86 5.93
C ARG A 23 -1.35 13.43 6.35
N VAL A 24 -2.24 12.73 5.64
CA VAL A 24 -2.45 11.30 5.90
C VAL A 24 -1.21 10.51 5.54
N ARG A 25 -0.50 10.89 4.48
CA ARG A 25 0.76 10.26 4.09
C ARG A 25 1.82 10.38 5.19
N GLU A 26 2.00 11.58 5.74
CA GLU A 26 2.90 11.83 6.90
C GLU A 26 2.49 10.97 8.11
N ALA A 27 1.20 10.95 8.46
CA ALA A 27 0.70 10.15 9.57
C ALA A 27 0.93 8.63 9.37
N LEU A 28 0.83 8.14 8.12
CA LEU A 28 1.13 6.74 7.78
C LEU A 28 2.62 6.42 7.90
N PHE A 29 3.50 7.37 7.56
CA PHE A 29 4.93 7.21 7.80
C PHE A 29 5.22 7.12 9.31
N ASP A 30 4.68 8.03 10.11
CA ASP A 30 4.85 7.97 11.57
C ASP A 30 4.33 6.66 12.17
N LEU A 31 3.19 6.17 11.66
CA LEU A 31 2.59 4.90 12.10
C LEU A 31 3.47 3.70 11.77
N VAL A 32 4.03 3.62 10.54
CA VAL A 32 4.81 2.44 10.13
C VAL A 32 6.14 2.32 10.87
N PHE A 33 6.69 3.43 11.38
CA PHE A 33 7.90 3.43 12.19
C PHE A 33 7.67 3.08 13.67
N GLN A 34 6.42 2.89 14.11
CA GLN A 34 6.16 2.39 15.45
C GLN A 34 6.65 0.93 15.61
N GLU A 35 7.14 0.58 16.80
CA GLU A 35 7.70 -0.75 17.10
C GLU A 35 6.80 -1.93 16.69
N ARG A 36 5.48 -1.77 16.79
CA ARG A 36 4.49 -2.80 16.40
C ARG A 36 4.38 -3.01 14.89
N HIS A 37 4.84 -2.03 14.09
CA HIS A 37 4.62 -1.97 12.64
C HIS A 37 5.92 -1.96 11.83
N LYS A 38 7.09 -1.76 12.46
CA LYS A 38 8.39 -1.65 11.80
C LYS A 38 8.78 -2.82 10.88
N GLU A 39 8.22 -4.01 11.12
CA GLU A 39 8.46 -5.19 10.29
C GLU A 39 7.59 -5.23 9.02
N LYS A 40 6.69 -4.27 8.84
CA LYS A 40 5.74 -4.24 7.72
C LYS A 40 6.17 -3.21 6.68
N PRO A 41 6.15 -3.57 5.39
CA PRO A 41 6.34 -2.60 4.33
C PRO A 41 5.14 -1.65 4.21
N LEU A 42 5.38 -0.45 3.69
CA LEU A 42 4.33 0.51 3.31
C LEU A 42 4.34 0.69 1.79
N TYR A 43 3.16 0.64 1.19
CA TYR A 43 2.94 0.84 -0.22
C TYR A 43 1.90 1.94 -0.44
N PHE A 44 2.10 2.75 -1.47
CA PHE A 44 1.09 3.67 -1.98
C PHE A 44 0.73 3.32 -3.40
N TRP A 45 -0.52 3.53 -3.77
CA TRP A 45 -0.98 3.35 -5.13
C TRP A 45 -1.60 4.64 -5.64
N SER A 46 -1.26 4.99 -6.87
CA SER A 46 -1.96 6.03 -7.63
C SER A 46 -2.08 5.60 -9.09
N ARG A 47 -3.07 6.11 -9.83
CA ARG A 47 -3.17 5.83 -11.27
C ARG A 47 -1.92 6.26 -12.06
N PRO A 48 -1.30 7.44 -11.81
CA PRO A 48 -0.12 7.85 -12.57
C PRO A 48 1.15 7.04 -12.27
N SER A 49 1.31 6.53 -11.05
CA SER A 49 2.56 5.90 -10.60
C SER A 49 2.46 4.40 -10.33
N GLY A 50 1.27 3.83 -10.46
CA GLY A 50 0.98 2.46 -10.06
C GLY A 50 1.16 2.25 -8.56
N LEU A 51 1.35 0.99 -8.17
CA LEU A 51 1.68 0.59 -6.82
C LEU A 51 3.19 0.78 -6.61
N GLN A 52 3.55 1.50 -5.56
CA GLN A 52 4.93 1.79 -5.22
C GLN A 52 5.18 1.40 -3.77
N LYS A 53 6.29 0.69 -3.54
CA LYS A 53 6.83 0.49 -2.20
C LYS A 53 7.54 1.76 -1.77
N VAL A 54 7.14 2.31 -0.62
CA VAL A 54 7.72 3.54 -0.06
C VAL A 54 8.51 3.27 1.21
N VAL A 55 8.17 2.22 1.96
CA VAL A 55 8.96 1.77 3.13
C VAL A 55 9.28 0.29 2.98
N ASP A 56 10.55 -0.04 3.14
CA ASP A 56 11.05 -1.41 3.29
C ASP A 56 11.42 -1.68 4.76
N PRO A 57 11.02 -2.81 5.36
CA PRO A 57 11.37 -3.12 6.74
C PRO A 57 12.87 -3.19 7.04
N LYS A 58 13.70 -3.48 6.03
CA LYS A 58 15.16 -3.59 6.13
C LYS A 58 15.86 -2.28 5.83
N GLU A 59 15.34 -1.50 4.88
CA GLU A 59 15.98 -0.27 4.40
C GLU A 59 15.36 1.01 4.97
N GLY A 60 14.18 0.92 5.59
CA GLY A 60 13.42 2.06 6.08
C GLY A 60 12.69 2.81 4.96
N LEU A 61 12.62 4.14 5.07
CA LEU A 61 12.03 5.01 4.04
C LEU A 61 12.93 5.01 2.81
N LEU A 62 12.38 4.64 1.65
CA LEU A 62 13.13 4.58 0.40
C LEU A 62 13.28 5.99 -0.19
N ASN A 63 14.51 6.38 -0.53
CA ASN A 63 14.80 7.65 -1.22
C ASN A 63 14.13 7.75 -2.60
N SER A 64 13.92 6.59 -3.25
CA SER A 64 13.14 6.47 -4.47
C SER A 64 12.15 5.32 -4.29
N PRO A 65 10.83 5.56 -4.39
CA PRO A 65 9.85 4.48 -4.32
C PRO A 65 10.12 3.40 -5.35
N GLN A 66 9.99 2.14 -4.96
CA GLN A 66 10.13 1.01 -5.86
C GLN A 66 8.78 0.70 -6.51
N THR A 67 8.65 0.93 -7.80
CA THR A 67 7.42 0.64 -8.55
C THR A 67 7.24 -0.87 -8.75
N ILE A 68 6.02 -1.34 -8.52
CA ILE A 68 5.55 -2.67 -8.88
C ILE A 68 4.90 -2.56 -10.26
N GLY A 69 5.51 -3.19 -11.27
CA GLY A 69 5.10 -3.03 -12.66
C GLY A 69 3.64 -3.44 -12.94
N ASP A 70 3.06 -2.82 -13.96
CA ASP A 70 1.73 -3.10 -14.53
C ASP A 70 0.57 -2.96 -13.52
N THR A 71 0.64 -2.01 -12.60
CA THR A 71 -0.39 -1.79 -11.57
C THR A 71 -1.08 -0.43 -11.67
N GLU A 72 -0.92 0.33 -12.75
CA GLU A 72 -1.53 1.66 -12.95
C GLU A 72 -3.05 1.59 -13.11
N ASP A 73 -3.53 0.50 -13.71
CA ASP A 73 -4.96 0.20 -13.81
C ASP A 73 -5.47 -0.45 -12.51
N PRO A 74 -6.65 -0.03 -12.00
CA PRO A 74 -7.23 -0.64 -10.81
C PRO A 74 -7.37 -2.15 -10.92
N GLU A 75 -7.87 -2.71 -12.04
CA GLU A 75 -8.09 -4.16 -12.15
C GLU A 75 -6.77 -4.93 -12.06
N SER A 76 -5.70 -4.41 -12.67
CA SER A 76 -4.36 -4.99 -12.56
C SER A 76 -3.81 -4.94 -11.13
N LEU A 77 -4.00 -3.82 -10.40
CA LEU A 77 -3.68 -3.75 -8.98
C LEU A 77 -4.42 -4.85 -8.20
N LEU A 78 -5.71 -5.04 -8.47
CA LEU A 78 -6.51 -6.04 -7.75
C LEU A 78 -6.07 -7.46 -8.07
N GLY A 79 -5.70 -7.72 -9.32
CA GLY A 79 -5.04 -8.94 -9.74
C GLY A 79 -3.80 -9.22 -8.90
N PHE A 80 -2.86 -8.27 -8.87
CA PHE A 80 -1.62 -8.35 -8.09
C PHE A 80 -1.89 -8.63 -6.60
N ILE A 81 -2.83 -7.91 -5.98
CA ILE A 81 -3.19 -8.08 -4.56
C ILE A 81 -3.81 -9.46 -4.31
N SER A 82 -4.60 -9.97 -5.26
CA SER A 82 -5.30 -11.25 -5.13
C SER A 82 -4.38 -12.47 -5.23
N GLU A 83 -3.26 -12.34 -5.95
CA GLU A 83 -2.24 -13.38 -6.09
C GLU A 83 -1.34 -13.54 -4.85
N GLN A 84 -1.32 -12.54 -3.96
CA GLN A 84 -0.57 -12.64 -2.72
C GLN A 84 -1.21 -13.69 -1.78
N LYS A 85 -0.42 -14.70 -1.38
CA LYS A 85 -0.88 -15.86 -0.57
C LYS A 85 -1.10 -15.53 0.90
N THR A 86 -0.22 -14.73 1.48
CA THR A 86 -0.51 -13.92 2.67
C THR A 86 -1.17 -12.63 2.17
N GLY A 87 -1.58 -11.68 3.01
CA GLY A 87 -1.78 -10.33 2.45
C GLY A 87 -0.51 -9.90 1.67
N ILE A 88 -0.53 -8.74 1.01
CA ILE A 88 0.72 -8.11 0.51
C ILE A 88 1.79 -8.01 1.65
N PHE A 89 1.33 -8.18 2.89
CA PHE A 89 2.07 -8.27 4.13
C PHE A 89 2.34 -9.74 4.51
N PRO A 90 3.60 -10.14 4.75
CA PRO A 90 3.84 -11.34 5.53
C PRO A 90 3.15 -11.15 6.89
N ALA A 91 2.28 -12.08 7.24
CA ALA A 91 1.96 -12.32 8.64
C ALA A 91 3.21 -12.97 9.23
N VAL A 92 3.71 -12.42 10.33
CA VAL A 92 4.57 -13.17 11.23
C VAL A 92 3.79 -14.37 11.75
#